data_AF-A0A3D4TLD8-F1
#
_entry.id   AF-A0A3D4TLD8-F1
#
_cell.length_a   1.000
_cell.length_b   1.000
_cell.length_c   1.000
_cell.angle_alpha   90.00
_cell.angle_beta   90.00
_cell.angle_gamma   90.00
#
_symmetry.space_group_name_H-M   'P 1'
#
loop_
_entity.id
_entity.type
_entity.pdbx_description
1 polymer ?
#
loop_
_entity_poly.entity_id
_entity_poly.type
_entity_poly.pdbx_seq_one_letter_code
_entity_poly.pdbx_strand_id
1 'polypeptide(L)'
;MPIKFDTLEYTRSLIEAGIPAPQAEAQAAALSQAMAEATVAPSELVLLRTDMTARIEMLRIEMNEKFDALRAEMNAKLEALEERFNAKLEALEQRLRAYIDRKLVTVYWMVGISLALHAVTIGMLVRIIDRLP
;
A
#
# COMPACT_ATOMS: atom_id res chain seq x y z
N MET A 1 11.69 -23.67 33.69
CA MET A 1 12.68 -24.77 33.61
C MET A 1 12.39 -25.67 34.81
N PRO A 2 12.17 -26.98 34.65
CA PRO A 2 11.85 -27.84 35.78
C PRO A 2 13.00 -27.77 36.78
N ILE A 3 12.69 -27.38 38.02
CA ILE A 3 13.68 -27.42 39.11
C ILE A 3 13.91 -28.89 39.40
N LYS A 4 15.14 -29.38 39.23
CA LYS A 4 15.49 -30.76 39.57
C LYS A 4 15.43 -30.91 41.09
N PHE A 5 14.38 -31.55 41.58
CA PHE A 5 14.24 -31.93 42.98
C PHE A 5 14.53 -33.42 43.12
N ASP A 6 15.59 -33.77 43.83
CA ASP A 6 15.92 -35.16 44.16
C ASP A 6 15.25 -35.54 45.49
N THR A 7 14.12 -36.23 45.38
CA THR A 7 13.33 -36.68 46.52
C THR A 7 14.12 -37.60 47.45
N LEU A 8 15.04 -38.41 46.93
CA LEU A 8 15.82 -39.37 47.73
C LEU A 8 16.94 -38.68 48.51
N GLU A 9 17.65 -37.75 47.86
CA GLU A 9 18.66 -36.92 48.52
C GLU A 9 18.03 -36.08 49.64
N TYR A 10 16.89 -35.44 49.35
CA TYR A 10 16.15 -34.66 50.34
C TYR A 10 15.67 -35.51 51.52
N THR A 11 15.12 -36.70 51.25
CA THR A 11 14.69 -37.64 52.31
C THR A 11 15.88 -38.04 53.20
N ARG A 12 17.05 -38.33 52.60
CA ARG A 12 18.26 -38.69 53.36
C ARG A 12 18.71 -37.54 54.27
N SER A 13 18.72 -36.30 53.77
CA SER A 13 19.06 -35.13 54.59
C SER A 13 18.10 -34.92 55.77
N LEU A 14 16.80 -35.19 55.61
CA LEU A 14 15.84 -35.10 56.72
C LEU A 14 16.07 -36.16 57.79
N ILE A 15 16.40 -37.39 57.37
CA ILE A 15 16.75 -38.49 58.29
C ILE A 15 18.03 -38.16 59.06
N GLU A 16 19.05 -37.64 58.37
CA GLU A 16 20.30 -37.19 59.00
C GLU A 16 20.08 -36.03 59.98
N ALA A 17 19.09 -35.17 59.72
CA ALA A 17 18.65 -34.11 60.63
C ALA A 17 17.79 -34.62 61.81
N GLY A 18 17.55 -35.93 61.92
CA GLY A 18 16.82 -36.56 63.03
C GLY A 18 15.31 -36.69 62.83
N ILE A 19 14.78 -36.43 61.62
CA ILE A 19 13.37 -36.69 61.32
C ILE A 19 13.16 -38.19 61.07
N PRO A 20 12.17 -38.85 61.73
CA PRO A 20 11.83 -40.24 61.48
C PRO A 20 11.57 -40.54 59.99
N ALA A 21 12.06 -41.68 59.50
CA ALA A 21 11.97 -42.06 58.08
C ALA A 21 10.55 -41.94 57.47
N PRO A 22 9.46 -42.40 58.12
CA PRO A 22 8.12 -42.24 57.57
C PRO A 22 7.68 -40.77 57.37
N GLN A 23 8.18 -39.87 58.23
CA GLN A 23 7.86 -38.44 58.19
C GLN A 23 8.73 -37.72 57.14
N ALA A 24 10.01 -38.11 57.03
CA ALA A 24 10.91 -37.61 56.00
C ALA A 24 10.42 -37.96 54.57
N GLU A 25 9.99 -39.21 54.36
CA GLU A 25 9.41 -39.66 53.09
C GLU A 25 8.13 -38.90 52.74
N ALA A 26 7.22 -38.72 53.71
CA ALA A 26 5.98 -37.97 53.51
C ALA A 26 6.23 -36.49 53.17
N GLN A 27 7.20 -35.84 53.82
CA GLN A 27 7.59 -34.46 53.49
C GLN A 27 8.21 -34.36 52.10
N ALA A 28 9.11 -35.27 51.75
CA ALA A 28 9.76 -35.28 50.44
C ALA A 28 8.74 -35.48 49.31
N ALA A 29 7.77 -36.39 49.52
CA ALA A 29 6.68 -36.61 48.58
C ALA A 29 5.76 -35.37 48.45
N ALA A 30 5.35 -34.77 49.56
CA ALA A 30 4.50 -33.58 49.56
C ALA A 30 5.19 -32.38 48.89
N LEU A 31 6.49 -32.18 49.14
CA LEU A 31 7.26 -31.11 48.50
C LEU A 31 7.46 -31.36 47.00
N SER A 32 7.76 -32.61 46.60
CA SER A 32 7.85 -32.98 45.19
C SER A 32 6.54 -32.71 44.44
N GLN A 33 5.40 -32.99 45.07
CA GLN A 33 4.09 -32.74 44.48
C GLN A 33 3.79 -31.23 44.38
N ALA A 34 4.01 -30.47 45.47
CA ALA A 34 3.82 -29.02 45.47
C ALA A 34 4.72 -28.31 44.42
N MET A 35 5.95 -28.80 44.23
CA MET A 35 6.85 -28.29 43.20
C MET A 35 6.38 -28.64 41.78
N ALA A 36 5.83 -29.83 41.56
CA ALA A 36 5.26 -30.21 40.27
C ALA A 36 4.07 -29.30 39.89
N GLU A 37 3.19 -29.00 40.85
CA GLU A 37 2.06 -28.08 40.66
C GLU A 37 2.48 -26.62 40.45
N ALA A 38 3.55 -26.17 41.09
CA ALA A 38 4.06 -24.81 40.97
C ALA A 38 4.89 -24.56 39.68
N THR A 39 5.23 -25.61 38.92
CA THR A 39 6.02 -25.48 37.69
C THR A 39 5.14 -25.53 36.44
N VAL A 40 5.34 -24.57 35.54
CA VAL A 40 4.77 -24.63 34.18
C VAL A 40 5.32 -25.86 33.46
N ALA A 41 4.42 -26.71 32.99
CA ALA A 41 4.81 -27.94 32.29
C ALA A 41 5.44 -27.60 30.93
N PRO A 42 6.49 -28.31 30.49
CA PRO A 42 7.08 -28.09 29.17
C PRO A 42 6.06 -28.16 28.02
N SER A 43 5.02 -28.98 28.15
CA SER A 43 3.90 -29.09 27.21
C SER A 43 3.12 -27.78 27.06
N GLU A 44 2.85 -27.07 28.16
CA GLU A 44 2.14 -25.79 28.15
C GLU A 44 2.93 -24.72 27.41
N LEU A 45 4.25 -24.69 27.59
CA LEU A 45 5.14 -23.79 26.85
C LEU A 45 5.18 -24.12 25.35
N VAL A 46 5.11 -25.40 24.98
CA VAL A 46 5.03 -25.83 23.58
C VAL A 46 3.70 -25.43 22.96
N LEU A 47 2.58 -25.60 23.68
CA LEU A 47 1.27 -25.16 23.24
C LEU A 47 1.24 -23.64 23.04
N LEU A 48 1.73 -22.88 24.02
CA LEU A 48 1.83 -21.41 23.92
C LEU A 48 2.67 -20.97 22.72
N ARG A 49 3.84 -21.59 22.52
CA ARG A 49 4.70 -21.30 21.36
C ARG A 49 4.00 -21.59 20.05
N THR A 50 3.27 -22.71 19.97
CA THR A 50 2.55 -23.12 18.77
C THR A 50 1.42 -22.15 18.46
N ASP A 51 0.62 -21.77 19.47
CA ASP A 51 -0.44 -20.77 19.34
C ASP A 51 0.11 -19.41 18.90
N MET A 52 1.19 -18.94 19.53
CA MET A 52 1.85 -17.69 19.15
C MET A 52 2.36 -17.73 17.70
N THR A 53 2.96 -18.85 17.28
CA THR A 53 3.46 -19.00 15.90
C THR A 53 2.31 -18.96 14.90
N ALA A 54 1.20 -19.65 15.20
CA ALA A 54 0.00 -19.63 14.36
C ALA A 54 -0.60 -18.22 14.25
N ARG A 55 -0.70 -17.48 15.36
CA ARG A 55 -1.18 -16.09 15.36
C ARG A 55 -0.29 -15.15 14.54
N ILE A 56 1.02 -15.29 14.67
CA ILE A 56 1.98 -14.50 13.88
C ILE A 56 1.80 -14.78 12.39
N GLU A 57 1.63 -16.04 12.00
CA GLU A 57 1.43 -16.39 10.60
C GLU A 57 0.09 -15.88 10.05
N MET A 58 -0.99 -15.96 10.84
CA MET A 58 -2.28 -15.35 10.47
C MET A 58 -2.15 -13.84 10.26
N LEU A 59 -1.49 -13.13 11.19
CA LEU A 59 -1.24 -11.68 11.05
C LEU A 59 -0.41 -11.36 9.81
N ARG A 60 0.57 -12.20 9.48
CA ARG A 60 1.39 -12.04 8.27
C ARG A 60 0.56 -12.18 7.00
N ILE A 61 -0.33 -13.17 6.95
CA ILE A 61 -1.24 -13.38 5.82
C ILE A 61 -2.18 -12.18 5.67
N GLU A 62 -2.87 -11.77 6.74
CA GLU A 62 -3.78 -10.62 6.72
C GLU A 62 -3.08 -9.32 6.28
N MET A 63 -1.83 -9.12 6.72
CA MET A 63 -1.04 -7.95 6.34
C MET A 63 -0.70 -7.99 4.84
N ASN A 64 -0.30 -9.14 4.30
CA ASN A 64 -0.02 -9.30 2.88
C ASN A 64 -1.27 -9.04 2.03
N GLU A 65 -2.42 -9.60 2.42
CA GLU A 65 -3.70 -9.38 1.72
C GLU A 65 -4.08 -7.89 1.71
N LYS A 66 -3.91 -7.19 2.84
CA LYS A 66 -4.15 -5.74 2.91
C LYS A 66 -3.20 -4.94 2.03
N PHE A 67 -1.92 -5.33 1.95
CA PHE A 67 -0.95 -4.68 1.07
C PHE A 67 -1.28 -4.90 -0.41
N ASP A 68 -1.70 -6.10 -0.79
CA ASP A 68 -2.09 -6.41 -2.17
C ASP A 68 -3.36 -5.67 -2.56
N ALA A 69 -4.35 -5.59 -1.66
CA ALA A 69 -5.56 -4.78 -1.86
C ALA A 69 -5.22 -3.30 -2.04
N LEU A 70 -4.34 -2.75 -1.20
CA LEU A 70 -3.90 -1.36 -1.31
C LEU A 70 -3.17 -1.09 -2.63
N ARG A 71 -2.30 -2.00 -3.07
CA ARG A 71 -1.63 -1.91 -4.38
C ARG A 71 -2.63 -1.90 -5.54
N ALA A 72 -3.62 -2.80 -5.50
CA ALA A 72 -4.65 -2.87 -6.53
C ALA A 72 -5.47 -1.56 -6.60
N GLU A 73 -5.89 -1.04 -5.44
CA GLU A 73 -6.62 0.23 -5.37
C GLU A 73 -5.79 1.40 -5.91
N MET A 74 -4.50 1.45 -5.56
CA MET A 74 -3.61 2.51 -6.01
C MET A 74 -3.39 2.46 -7.53
N ASN A 75 -3.21 1.27 -8.11
CA ASN A 75 -3.09 1.09 -9.55
C ASN A 75 -4.37 1.54 -10.27
N ALA A 76 -5.54 1.12 -9.81
CA ALA A 76 -6.82 1.54 -10.39
C ALA A 76 -7.02 3.06 -10.33
N LYS A 77 -6.60 3.72 -9.23
CA LYS A 77 -6.62 5.18 -9.11
C LYS A 77 -5.66 5.87 -10.07
N LEU A 78 -4.48 5.29 -10.33
CA LEU A 78 -3.53 5.83 -11.29
C LEU A 78 -4.04 5.69 -12.73
N GLU A 79 -4.59 4.54 -13.09
CA GLU A 79 -5.22 4.32 -14.41
C GLU A 79 -6.35 5.31 -14.66
N ALA A 80 -7.27 5.47 -13.68
CA ALA A 80 -8.36 6.44 -13.79
C ALA A 80 -7.87 7.90 -13.90
N LEU A 81 -6.75 8.22 -13.24
CA LEU A 81 -6.13 9.55 -13.35
C LEU A 81 -5.51 9.76 -14.73
N GLU A 82 -4.83 8.76 -15.28
CA GLU A 82 -4.23 8.78 -16.61
C GLU A 82 -5.31 8.96 -17.69
N GLU A 83 -6.39 8.18 -17.64
CA GLU A 83 -7.53 8.33 -18.55
C GLU A 83 -8.13 9.73 -18.50
N ARG A 84 -8.37 10.26 -17.29
CA ARG A 84 -8.91 11.61 -17.11
C ARG A 84 -7.96 12.68 -17.65
N PHE A 85 -6.66 12.48 -17.51
CA PHE A 85 -5.66 13.41 -18.03
C PHE A 85 -5.62 13.40 -19.55
N ASN A 86 -5.59 12.21 -20.15
CA ASN A 86 -5.63 12.02 -21.61
C ASN A 86 -6.89 12.65 -22.22
N ALA A 87 -8.07 12.38 -21.65
CA ALA A 87 -9.31 12.97 -22.11
C ALA A 87 -9.31 14.52 -22.05
N LYS A 88 -8.70 15.09 -21.01
CA LYS A 88 -8.52 16.56 -20.91
C LYS A 88 -7.57 17.10 -21.95
N LEU A 89 -6.49 16.38 -22.25
CA LEU A 89 -5.50 16.76 -23.26
C LEU A 89 -6.14 16.74 -24.66
N GLU A 90 -6.88 15.68 -25.00
CA GLU A 90 -7.62 15.58 -26.26
C GLU A 90 -8.64 16.71 -26.40
N ALA A 91 -9.40 17.00 -25.34
CA ALA A 91 -10.36 18.11 -25.35
C ALA A 91 -9.67 19.47 -25.53
N LEU A 92 -8.49 19.67 -24.94
CA LEU A 92 -7.70 20.88 -25.13
C LEU A 92 -7.18 20.99 -26.57
N GLU A 93 -6.67 19.89 -27.13
CA GLU A 93 -6.19 19.84 -28.51
C GLU A 93 -7.32 20.18 -29.50
N GLN A 94 -8.50 19.59 -29.34
CA GLN A 94 -9.67 19.88 -30.17
C GLN A 94 -10.09 21.35 -30.08
N ARG A 95 -10.11 21.93 -28.87
CA ARG A 95 -10.42 23.35 -28.67
C ARG A 95 -9.40 24.25 -29.35
N LEU A 96 -8.11 23.91 -29.27
CA LEU A 96 -7.05 24.67 -29.89
C LEU A 96 -7.13 24.61 -31.42
N ARG A 97 -7.34 23.41 -31.99
CA ARG A 97 -7.55 23.23 -33.43
C ARG A 97 -8.74 24.06 -33.92
N ALA A 98 -9.90 23.95 -33.26
CA ALA A 98 -11.09 24.71 -33.62
C ALA A 98 -10.88 26.24 -33.52
N TYR A 99 -10.13 26.69 -32.51
CA TYR A 99 -9.77 28.10 -32.37
C TYR A 99 -8.89 28.58 -33.52
N ILE A 100 -7.85 27.81 -33.87
CA ILE A 100 -6.93 28.11 -34.97
C ILE A 100 -7.69 28.14 -36.29
N ASP A 101 -8.50 27.11 -36.58
CA ASP A 101 -9.27 27.03 -37.83
C ASP A 101 -10.20 28.24 -37.99
N ARG A 102 -10.91 28.62 -36.93
CA ARG A 102 -11.78 29.82 -36.96
C ARG A 102 -10.97 31.09 -37.25
N LYS A 103 -9.79 31.23 -36.63
CA LYS A 103 -8.90 32.38 -36.86
C LYS A 103 -8.35 32.40 -38.28
N LEU A 104 -7.92 31.26 -38.81
CA LEU A 104 -7.41 31.14 -40.18
C LEU A 104 -8.48 31.45 -41.21
N VAL A 105 -9.70 30.93 -41.05
CA VAL A 105 -10.84 31.28 -41.93
C VAL A 105 -11.08 32.78 -41.93
N THR A 106 -11.08 33.41 -40.75
CA THR A 106 -11.23 34.87 -40.64
C THR A 106 -10.11 35.60 -41.38
N VAL A 107 -8.86 35.16 -41.23
CA VAL A 107 -7.70 35.74 -41.91
C VAL A 107 -7.79 35.57 -43.43
N TYR A 108 -8.18 34.39 -43.92
CA TYR A 108 -8.35 34.15 -45.36
C TYR A 108 -9.38 35.09 -45.99
N TRP A 109 -10.51 35.34 -45.31
CA TRP A 109 -11.49 36.33 -45.78
C TRP A 109 -10.94 37.75 -45.79
N MET A 110 -10.21 38.17 -44.75
CA MET A 110 -9.60 39.51 -44.70
C MET A 110 -8.58 39.69 -45.83
N VAL A 111 -7.72 38.70 -46.08
CA VAL A 111 -6.74 38.72 -47.17
C VAL A 111 -7.45 38.75 -48.53
N GLY A 112 -8.47 37.90 -48.74
CA GLY A 112 -9.22 37.86 -49.99
C GLY A 112 -9.91 39.19 -50.31
N ILE A 113 -10.57 39.81 -49.34
CA ILE A 113 -11.19 41.14 -49.49
C ILE A 113 -10.13 42.20 -49.76
N SER A 114 -9.00 42.18 -49.05
CA SER A 114 -7.89 43.10 -49.27
C SER A 114 -7.34 42.98 -50.70
N LEU A 115 -7.10 41.77 -51.20
CA LEU A 115 -6.61 41.54 -52.56
C LEU A 115 -7.61 42.01 -53.61
N ALA A 116 -8.91 41.75 -53.43
CA ALA A 116 -9.96 42.23 -54.33
C ALA A 116 -10.00 43.77 -54.38
N LEU A 117 -9.88 44.44 -53.23
CA LEU A 117 -9.80 45.89 -53.16
C LEU A 117 -8.58 46.43 -53.94
N HIS A 118 -7.40 45.82 -53.75
CA HIS A 118 -6.18 46.21 -54.47
C HIS A 118 -6.29 45.98 -55.98
N ALA A 119 -6.95 44.90 -56.43
CA ALA A 119 -7.17 44.66 -57.85
C ALA A 119 -8.05 45.75 -58.48
N VAL A 120 -9.10 46.19 -57.76
CA VAL A 120 -9.97 47.29 -58.21
C VAL A 120 -9.21 48.61 -58.27
N THR A 121 -8.39 48.95 -57.26
CA THR A 121 -7.62 50.20 -57.27
C THR A 121 -6.60 50.24 -58.41
N ILE A 122 -5.89 49.13 -58.66
CA ILE A 122 -4.99 49.00 -59.80
C ILE A 122 -5.74 49.17 -61.13
N GLY A 123 -6.89 48.49 -61.29
CA GLY A 123 -7.70 48.60 -62.50
C GLY A 123 -8.20 50.02 -62.76
N MET A 124 -8.59 50.75 -61.72
CA MET A 124 -8.95 52.18 -61.83
C MET A 124 -7.75 53.04 -62.26
N LEU A 125 -6.57 52.83 -61.68
CA LEU A 125 -5.35 53.56 -62.04
C LEU A 125 -4.96 53.35 -63.51
N VAL A 126 -4.99 52.11 -64.00
CA VAL A 126 -4.72 51.79 -65.41
C VAL A 126 -5.69 52.54 -66.32
N ARG A 127 -7.00 52.49 -66.01
CA ARG A 127 -8.04 53.17 -66.79
C ARG A 127 -7.88 54.69 -66.82
N ILE A 128 -7.34 55.29 -65.76
CA ILE A 128 -7.04 56.74 -65.72
C ILE A 128 -5.84 57.05 -66.62
N ILE A 129 -4.77 56.24 -66.53
CA ILE A 129 -3.56 56.40 -67.36
C ILE A 129 -3.89 56.30 -68.85
N ASP A 130 -4.73 55.34 -69.25
CA ASP A 130 -5.16 55.15 -70.65
C ASP A 130 -5.94 56.35 -71.23
N ARG A 131 -6.40 57.29 -70.37
CA ARG A 131 -7.18 58.46 -70.75
C ARG A 131 -6.41 59.78 -70.65
N LEU A 132 -5.13 59.75 -70.25
CA LEU A 132 -4.27 60.93 -70.25
C LEU A 132 -3.86 61.26 -71.70
N PRO A 133 -3.87 62.55 -72.11
CA PRO A 133 -3.41 62.98 -73.42
C PRO A 133 -1.90 62.84 -73.61
#